data_AF-C6W4C3-F1
#
_entry.id   AF-C6W4C3-F1
#
_cell.length_a   1.000
_cell.length_b   1.000
_cell.length_c   1.000
_cell.angle_alpha   90.00
_cell.angle_beta   90.00
_cell.angle_gamma   90.00
#
_symmetry.space_group_name_H-M   'P 1'
#
loop_
_entity.id
_entity.type
_entity.pdbx_description
1 polymer ?
#
loop_
_entity_poly.entity_id
_entity_poly.type
_entity_poly.pdbx_seq_one_letter_code
_entity_poly.pdbx_strand_id
1 'polypeptide(L)'
;MSESDKVKAQLVIVTGLVVLYFIFKSEYFLIAAAVIGVLSIAIPVFGDLIVKLWYKLAEVLGAINGKILLSAVFFIVLFPVAAIARLTKKNPLHLKKEDTDTVFTERNHKYSAKDLEQVW
;
A
#
# COMPACT_ATOMS: atom_id res chain seq x y z
N MET A 1 -1.39 -19.19 -11.22
CA MET A 1 -2.47 -19.26 -10.21
C MET A 1 -2.78 -20.72 -9.98
N SER A 2 -2.80 -21.18 -8.73
CA SER A 2 -3.18 -22.57 -8.46
C SER A 2 -4.66 -22.78 -8.79
N GLU A 3 -5.04 -23.98 -9.22
CA GLU A 3 -6.45 -24.32 -9.44
C GLU A 3 -7.29 -24.11 -8.17
N SER A 4 -6.70 -24.36 -6.99
CA SER A 4 -7.35 -24.08 -5.71
C SER A 4 -7.66 -22.59 -5.51
N ASP A 5 -6.79 -21.69 -5.96
CA ASP A 5 -6.98 -20.24 -5.82
C ASP A 5 -8.12 -19.75 -6.72
N LYS A 6 -8.24 -20.32 -7.92
CA LYS A 6 -9.34 -20.00 -8.85
C LYS A 6 -10.69 -20.41 -8.26
N VAL A 7 -10.80 -21.63 -7.74
CA VAL A 7 -12.03 -22.13 -7.12
C VAL A 7 -12.39 -21.29 -5.89
N LYS A 8 -11.41 -20.94 -5.06
CA LYS A 8 -11.63 -20.02 -3.92
C LYS A 8 -12.15 -18.67 -4.39
N ALA A 9 -11.56 -18.07 -5.43
CA ALA A 9 -12.01 -16.79 -5.96
C ALA A 9 -13.46 -16.86 -6.49
N GLN A 10 -13.82 -17.92 -7.21
CA GLN A 10 -15.20 -18.16 -7.66
C GLN A 10 -16.17 -18.26 -6.47
N LEU A 11 -15.79 -19.01 -5.44
CA LEU A 11 -16.59 -19.15 -4.21
C LEU A 11 -16.74 -17.81 -3.49
N VAL A 12 -15.68 -17.01 -3.37
CA VAL A 12 -15.74 -15.67 -2.77
C VAL A 12 -16.68 -14.76 -3.55
N ILE A 13 -16.65 -14.80 -4.89
CA ILE A 13 -17.55 -14.00 -5.74
C ILE A 13 -19.00 -14.39 -5.49
N VAL A 14 -19.32 -15.68 -5.54
CA VAL A 14 -20.69 -16.18 -5.30
C VAL A 14 -21.15 -15.85 -3.89
N THR A 15 -20.30 -16.07 -2.89
CA THR A 15 -20.62 -15.78 -1.48
C THR A 15 -20.83 -14.28 -1.26
N GLY A 16 -20.01 -13.43 -1.87
CA GLY A 16 -20.16 -11.97 -1.82
C GLY A 16 -21.50 -11.52 -2.41
N LEU A 17 -21.91 -12.07 -3.55
CA LEU A 17 -23.22 -11.79 -4.14
C LEU A 17 -24.39 -12.22 -3.24
N VAL A 18 -24.27 -13.37 -2.57
CA VAL A 18 -25.27 -13.82 -1.58
C VAL A 18 -25.31 -12.89 -0.36
N VAL A 19 -24.17 -12.44 0.15
CA VAL A 19 -24.12 -11.46 1.24
C VAL A 19 -24.77 -10.14 0.81
N LEU A 20 -24.52 -9.67 -0.41
CA LEU A 20 -25.18 -8.48 -0.97
C LEU A 20 -26.70 -8.65 -1.08
N TYR A 21 -27.18 -9.85 -1.41
CA TYR A 21 -28.62 -10.14 -1.33
C TYR A 21 -29.17 -9.93 0.09
N PHE A 22 -28.49 -10.40 1.14
CA PHE A 22 -28.97 -10.20 2.51
C PHE A 22 -28.97 -8.73 2.96
N ILE A 23 -28.03 -7.92 2.47
CA ILE A 23 -27.93 -6.49 2.79
C ILE A 23 -28.99 -5.68 2.03
N PHE A 24 -29.09 -5.88 0.72
CA PHE A 24 -29.93 -5.06 -0.16
C PHE A 24 -31.33 -5.65 -0.40
N LYS A 25 -31.56 -6.91 -0.01
CA LYS A 25 -32.80 -7.69 -0.23
C LYS A 25 -33.29 -7.72 -1.67
N SER A 26 -32.37 -7.56 -2.62
CA SER A 26 -32.67 -7.49 -4.05
C SER A 26 -32.43 -8.85 -4.69
N GLU A 27 -33.49 -9.45 -5.24
CA GLU A 27 -33.48 -10.77 -5.88
C GLU A 27 -32.46 -10.87 -7.03
N TYR A 28 -32.13 -9.75 -7.67
CA TYR A 28 -31.12 -9.71 -8.75
C TYR A 28 -29.76 -10.24 -8.31
N PHE A 29 -29.34 -9.98 -7.06
CA PHE A 29 -28.06 -10.49 -6.54
C PHE A 29 -28.07 -12.00 -6.35
N LEU A 30 -29.20 -12.56 -5.90
CA LEU A 30 -29.35 -13.99 -5.70
C LEU A 30 -29.38 -14.73 -7.06
N ILE A 31 -30.10 -14.19 -8.04
CA ILE A 31 -30.12 -14.71 -9.41
C ILE A 31 -28.71 -14.66 -10.02
N ALA A 32 -28.01 -13.53 -9.87
CA ALA A 32 -26.63 -13.40 -10.34
C ALA A 32 -25.69 -14.41 -9.69
N ALA A 33 -25.79 -14.62 -8.37
CA ALA A 33 -25.00 -15.61 -7.64
C ALA A 33 -25.25 -17.04 -8.17
N ALA A 34 -26.52 -17.40 -8.37
CA ALA A 34 -26.91 -18.71 -8.89
C ALA A 34 -26.40 -18.92 -10.31
N VAL A 35 -26.60 -17.95 -11.21
CA VAL A 35 -26.14 -18.03 -12.60
C VAL A 35 -24.61 -18.13 -12.67
N ILE A 36 -23.89 -17.26 -11.96
CA ILE A 36 -22.42 -17.26 -11.96
C ILE A 36 -21.87 -18.55 -11.37
N GLY A 37 -22.45 -19.04 -10.26
CA GLY A 37 -22.05 -20.29 -9.62
C GLY A 37 -22.26 -21.50 -10.53
N VAL A 38 -23.45 -21.63 -11.12
CA VAL A 38 -23.78 -22.74 -12.04
C VAL A 38 -22.90 -22.69 -13.29
N LEU A 39 -22.75 -21.54 -13.92
CA LEU A 39 -21.93 -21.40 -15.13
C LEU A 39 -20.45 -21.67 -14.85
N SER A 40 -19.94 -21.29 -13.68
CA SER A 40 -18.54 -21.56 -13.30
C SER A 40 -18.27 -23.05 -13.11
N ILE A 41 -19.24 -23.82 -12.62
CA ILE A 41 -19.13 -25.28 -12.45
C ILE A 41 -19.34 -25.99 -13.79
N ALA A 42 -20.35 -25.58 -14.56
CA ALA A 42 -20.72 -26.24 -15.81
C ALA A 42 -19.70 -25.99 -16.93
N ILE A 43 -19.07 -24.81 -16.96
CA ILE A 43 -18.17 -24.37 -18.02
C ILE A 43 -16.87 -23.82 -17.39
N PRO A 44 -15.83 -24.65 -17.23
CA PRO A 44 -14.57 -24.24 -16.59
C PRO A 44 -13.93 -23.00 -17.23
N VAL A 45 -14.03 -22.88 -18.56
CA VAL A 45 -13.51 -21.72 -19.32
C VAL A 45 -14.17 -20.40 -18.89
N PHE A 46 -15.47 -20.44 -18.59
CA PHE A 46 -16.21 -19.26 -18.13
C PHE A 46 -15.79 -18.88 -16.71
N GLY A 47 -15.67 -19.87 -15.82
CA GLY A 47 -15.17 -19.66 -14.46
C GLY A 47 -13.77 -19.05 -14.45
N ASP A 48 -12.88 -19.53 -15.31
CA ASP A 48 -11.51 -19.00 -15.44
C ASP A 48 -11.49 -17.55 -15.96
N LEU A 49 -12.38 -17.21 -16.89
CA LEU A 49 -12.51 -15.85 -17.41
C LEU A 49 -13.00 -14.87 -16.35
N ILE A 50 -13.99 -15.26 -15.53
CA ILE A 50 -14.48 -14.45 -14.41
C ILE A 50 -13.36 -14.20 -13.41
N VAL A 51 -12.63 -15.25 -13.02
CA VAL A 51 -11.51 -15.13 -12.09
C VAL A 51 -10.44 -14.19 -12.64
N LYS A 52 -10.09 -14.33 -13.93
CA LYS A 52 -9.12 -13.44 -14.58
C LYS A 52 -9.56 -11.98 -14.54
N LEU A 53 -10.84 -11.71 -14.80
CA LEU A 53 -11.39 -10.36 -14.74
C LEU A 53 -11.36 -9.81 -13.31
N TRP A 54 -11.75 -10.64 -12.32
CA TRP A 54 -11.72 -10.29 -10.91
C TRP A 54 -10.32 -9.91 -10.43
N TYR A 55 -9.30 -10.71 -10.79
CA TYR A 55 -7.92 -10.41 -10.43
C TYR A 55 -7.39 -9.16 -11.12
N LYS A 56 -7.79 -8.89 -12.38
CA LYS A 56 -7.42 -7.65 -13.06
C LYS A 56 -8.01 -6.42 -12.34
N LEU A 57 -9.24 -6.52 -11.83
CA LEU A 57 -9.83 -5.48 -10.99
C LEU A 57 -9.06 -5.33 -9.67
N ALA A 58 -8.71 -6.43 -9.01
CA ALA A 58 -7.94 -6.42 -7.77
C ALA A 58 -6.54 -5.80 -7.96
N GLU A 59 -5.88 -6.04 -9.09
CA GLU A 59 -4.59 -5.43 -9.44
C GLU A 59 -4.69 -3.91 -9.56
N VAL A 60 -5.71 -3.42 -10.28
CA VAL A 60 -5.96 -1.97 -10.41
C VAL A 60 -6.25 -1.34 -9.06
N LEU A 61 -7.12 -1.97 -8.26
CA LEU A 61 -7.43 -1.51 -6.90
C LEU A 61 -6.19 -1.52 -6.00
N GLY A 62 -5.35 -2.55 -6.09
CA GLY A 62 -4.09 -2.65 -5.36
C GLY A 62 -3.12 -1.53 -5.73
N ALA A 63 -2.98 -1.22 -7.02
CA ALA A 63 -2.14 -0.12 -7.50
C ALA A 63 -2.63 1.26 -7.00
N ILE A 64 -3.95 1.46 -6.94
CA ILE A 64 -4.54 2.68 -6.39
C ILE A 64 -4.31 2.74 -4.87
N ASN A 65 -4.55 1.64 -4.17
CA ASN A 65 -4.42 1.57 -2.71
C ASN A 65 -3.00 1.87 -2.24
N GLY A 66 -1.97 1.39 -2.95
CA GLY A 66 -0.58 1.72 -2.63
C GLY A 66 -0.29 3.23 -2.68
N LYS A 67 -0.83 3.92 -3.70
CA LYS A 67 -0.71 5.38 -3.82
C LYS A 67 -1.48 6.11 -2.73
N ILE A 68 -2.70 5.67 -2.42
CA ILE A 68 -3.53 6.24 -1.35
C ILE A 68 -2.83 6.10 -0.01
N LEU A 69 -2.37 4.89 0.33
CA LEU A 69 -1.71 4.61 1.60
C LEU A 69 -0.44 5.45 1.76
N LEU A 70 0.42 5.49 0.73
CA LEU A 70 1.64 6.28 0.78
C LEU A 70 1.34 7.78 0.90
N SER A 71 0.33 8.28 0.18
CA SER A 71 -0.10 9.67 0.27
C SER A 71 -0.64 9.98 1.66
N ALA A 72 -1.46 9.10 2.24
CA ALA A 72 -1.98 9.25 3.59
C ALA A 72 -0.84 9.29 4.62
N VAL A 73 0.12 8.36 4.54
CA VAL A 73 1.32 8.38 5.41
C VAL A 73 2.10 9.67 5.23
N PHE A 74 2.31 10.13 3.99
CA PHE A 74 2.99 11.38 3.74
C PHE A 74 2.26 12.57 4.38
N PHE A 75 0.96 12.74 4.14
CA PHE A 75 0.23 13.90 4.64
C PHE A 75 -0.09 13.88 6.13
N ILE A 76 -0.29 12.69 6.72
CA ILE A 76 -0.66 12.54 8.14
C ILE A 76 0.58 12.47 9.03
N VAL A 77 1.69 11.94 8.54
CA VAL A 77 2.91 11.71 9.36
C VAL A 77 4.05 12.59 8.88
N LEU A 78 4.53 12.41 7.65
CA LEU A 78 5.77 13.05 7.20
C LEU A 78 5.63 14.56 7.03
N PHE A 79 4.52 15.01 6.46
CA PHE A 79 4.23 16.41 6.21
C PHE A 79 4.15 17.24 7.48
N PRO A 80 3.36 16.86 8.53
CA PRO A 80 3.32 17.63 9.76
C PRO A 80 4.67 17.61 10.49
N VAL A 81 5.38 16.47 10.50
CA VAL A 81 6.73 16.40 11.07
C VAL A 81 7.67 17.36 10.36
N ALA A 82 7.67 17.37 9.02
CA ALA A 82 8.48 18.29 8.23
C ALA A 82 8.05 19.76 8.41
N ALA A 83 6.75 20.04 8.53
CA ALA A 83 6.23 21.39 8.77
C ALA A 83 6.69 21.91 10.13
N ILE A 84 6.58 21.11 11.19
CA ILE A 84 7.08 21.45 12.54
C ILE A 84 8.59 21.68 12.47
N ALA A 85 9.35 20.76 11.85
CA ALA A 85 10.79 20.90 11.69
C ALA A 85 11.18 22.18 10.93
N ARG A 86 10.41 22.60 9.92
CA ARG A 86 10.61 23.87 9.20
C ARG A 86 10.26 25.10 10.04
N LEU A 87 9.25 25.02 10.89
CA LEU A 87 8.91 26.11 11.83
C LEU A 87 9.99 26.27 12.90
N THR A 88 10.65 25.19 13.30
CA THR A 88 11.84 25.30 14.14
C THR A 88 12.99 25.90 13.32
N LYS A 89 13.63 26.97 13.80
CA LYS A 89 14.83 27.59 13.16
C LYS A 89 16.07 26.67 13.14
N LYS A 90 15.93 25.39 13.47
CA LYS A 90 17.05 24.44 13.48
C LYS A 90 17.47 24.17 12.04
N ASN A 91 18.77 24.32 11.77
CA ASN A 91 19.39 24.02 10.48
C ASN A 91 20.24 22.75 10.59
N PRO A 92 19.67 21.58 10.95
CA PRO A 92 20.45 20.38 11.28
C PRO A 92 21.28 19.85 10.11
N LEU A 93 20.93 20.24 8.88
CA LEU A 93 21.63 19.85 7.66
C LEU A 93 22.52 20.97 7.11
N HIS A 94 22.70 22.08 7.85
CA HIS A 94 23.45 23.27 7.42
C HIS A 94 23.12 23.74 5.99
N LEU A 95 21.86 23.62 5.57
CA LEU A 95 21.41 23.91 4.20
C LEU A 95 21.29 25.41 3.93
N LYS A 96 21.09 26.20 4.98
CA LYS A 96 21.13 27.66 4.91
C LYS A 96 22.52 28.15 5.29
N LYS A 97 23.02 29.15 4.56
CA LYS A 97 24.28 29.84 4.87
C LYS A 97 24.13 30.51 6.24
N GLU A 98 24.95 30.08 7.18
CA GLU A 98 25.05 30.70 8.50
C GLU A 98 26.07 31.84 8.42
N ASP A 99 25.97 32.81 9.34
CA ASP A 99 26.83 34.00 9.41
C ASP A 99 28.17 33.62 10.07
N THR A 100 28.86 32.64 9.47
CA THR A 100 30.15 32.11 9.90
C THR A 100 31.17 32.25 8.79
N ASP A 101 32.42 32.54 9.14
CA ASP A 101 33.52 32.76 8.18
C ASP A 101 33.81 31.52 7.34
N THR A 102 33.49 30.32 7.86
CA THR A 102 33.70 29.06 7.16
C THR A 102 32.48 28.15 7.28
N VAL A 103 32.37 27.23 6.31
CA VAL A 103 31.39 26.13 6.33
C VAL A 103 31.89 24.89 7.08
N PHE A 104 33.13 24.93 7.58
CA PHE A 104 33.73 23.82 8.31
C PHE A 104 33.22 23.79 9.74
N THR A 105 32.84 22.61 10.23
CA THR A 105 32.49 22.41 11.63
C THR A 105 33.75 22.02 12.42
N GLU A 106 34.14 22.83 13.41
CA GLU A 106 35.22 22.44 14.31
C GLU A 106 34.78 21.28 15.19
N ARG A 107 35.35 20.10 14.94
CA ARG A 107 35.22 18.96 15.85
C ARG A 107 36.36 19.06 16.86
N ASN A 108 36.09 19.70 17.99
CA ASN A 108 36.97 19.73 19.16
C ASN A 108 37.06 18.34 19.84
N HIS A 109 37.26 17.28 19.06
CA HIS A 109 37.35 15.91 19.51
C HIS A 109 38.75 15.62 20.01
N LYS A 110 38.88 15.23 21.28
CA LYS A 110 40.14 14.71 21.81
C LYS A 110 40.27 13.25 21.42
N TYR A 111 41.13 12.98 20.45
CA TYR A 111 41.43 11.63 19.98
C TYR A 111 41.94 10.74 21.11
N SER A 112 41.39 9.53 21.16
CA SER A 112 41.78 8.47 22.07
C SER A 112 42.36 7.28 21.30
N ALA A 113 43.04 6.37 21.98
CA ALA A 113 43.62 5.19 21.34
C ALA A 113 42.58 4.33 20.60
N LYS A 114 41.32 4.31 21.07
CA LYS A 114 40.21 3.60 20.43
C LYS A 114 39.82 4.19 19.07
N ASP A 115 40.01 5.49 18.87
CA ASP A 115 39.69 6.15 17.59
C ASP A 115 40.70 5.76 16.48
N LEU A 116 41.85 5.20 16.86
CA LEU A 116 42.88 4.73 15.94
C LEU A 116 42.72 3.25 15.56
N GLU A 117 41.84 2.51 16.23
CA GLU A 117 41.55 1.11 15.90
C GLU A 117 40.72 1.00 14.60
N GLN A 118 39.89 2.00 14.30
CA GLN A 118 39.11 2.12 13.06
C GLN A 118 39.25 3.54 12.48
N VAL A 119 40.31 3.75 11.69
CA VAL A 119 40.69 5.03 11.06
C VAL A 119 39.88 5.41 9.80
N TRP A 120 38.85 4.63 9.47
CA TRP A 120 38.04 4.74 8.25
C TRP A 120 36.61 5.23 8.53
#